data_AF-A0A2I8VKV0-F1
#
_entry.id   AF-A0A2I8VKV0-F1
#
_cell.length_a   1.000
_cell.length_b   1.000
_cell.length_c   1.000
_cell.angle_alpha   90.00
_cell.angle_beta   90.00
_cell.angle_gamma   90.00
#
_symmetry.space_group_name_H-M   'P 1'
#
loop_
_entity.id
_entity.type
_entity.pdbx_description
1 polymer ?
#
loop_
_entity_poly.entity_id
_entity_poly.type
_entity_poly.pdbx_seq_one_letter_code
_entity_poly.pdbx_strand_id
1 'polypeptide(L)'
;MDGQHGRTPNRAQLRELASLLAAESWIEGVDVFPSTRPDSIVLSLEQSYYPRRHISAAYIEIQSYTNGDFHISYVENHHGKEWLCRWDRHESTEYTRDHFHPPPDARHEDGENREYPAALWTVVSRVIAPWMYERMGAVWDEFDT
;
A
#
# COMPACT_ATOMS: atom_id res chain seq x y z
N MET A 1 23.99 11.19 -20.15
CA MET A 1 24.40 10.57 -18.86
C MET A 1 23.09 10.39 -18.14
N ASP A 2 22.44 9.27 -18.39
CA ASP A 2 21.01 9.13 -18.16
C ASP A 2 20.84 8.36 -16.86
N GLY A 3 20.57 9.10 -15.79
CA GLY A 3 20.42 8.62 -14.41
C GLY A 3 19.14 7.80 -14.19
N GLN A 4 18.84 6.87 -15.10
CA GLN A 4 17.76 5.91 -14.92
C GLN A 4 18.28 4.74 -14.09
N HIS A 5 18.44 4.95 -12.78
CA HIS A 5 18.74 3.86 -11.86
C HIS A 5 17.52 2.93 -11.74
N GLY A 6 17.50 1.88 -12.55
CA GLY A 6 17.25 0.49 -12.14
C GLY A 6 15.92 0.11 -11.46
N ARG A 7 14.78 0.69 -11.84
CA ARG A 7 13.46 0.26 -11.31
C ARG A 7 12.87 -0.92 -12.09
N THR A 8 13.58 -2.04 -12.11
CA THR A 8 13.06 -3.29 -12.69
C THR A 8 12.14 -3.98 -11.68
N PRO A 9 10.85 -4.20 -11.99
CA PRO A 9 9.90 -4.82 -11.08
C PRO A 9 10.35 -6.21 -10.64
N ASN A 10 10.33 -6.46 -9.33
CA ASN A 10 10.62 -7.77 -8.76
C ASN A 10 9.39 -8.66 -8.80
N ARG A 11 9.04 -9.11 -10.02
CA ARG A 11 7.82 -9.91 -10.25
C ARG A 11 7.79 -11.24 -9.50
N ALA A 12 8.95 -11.82 -9.18
CA ALA A 12 9.02 -13.05 -8.40
C ALA A 12 8.60 -12.80 -6.95
N GLN A 13 9.18 -11.79 -6.30
CA GLN A 13 8.83 -11.40 -4.92
C GLN A 13 7.36 -10.97 -4.81
N LEU A 14 6.85 -10.24 -5.80
CA LEU A 14 5.45 -9.82 -5.82
C LEU A 14 4.48 -11.01 -5.93
N ARG A 15 4.81 -12.05 -6.71
CA ARG A 15 3.99 -13.28 -6.78
C ARG A 15 4.01 -14.08 -5.50
N GLU A 16 5.17 -14.18 -4.86
CA GLU A 16 5.30 -14.82 -3.54
C GLU A 16 4.44 -14.09 -2.51
N LEU A 17 4.57 -12.76 -2.45
CA LEU A 17 3.78 -11.91 -1.56
C LEU A 17 2.27 -12.04 -1.83
N ALA A 18 1.85 -12.00 -3.10
CA ALA A 18 0.46 -12.22 -3.50
C ALA A 18 -0.07 -13.58 -3.01
N SER A 19 0.74 -14.64 -3.13
CA SER A 19 0.33 -15.99 -2.72
C SER A 19 0.17 -16.10 -1.21
N LEU A 20 1.03 -15.43 -0.44
CA LEU A 20 0.93 -15.37 1.02
C LEU A 20 -0.32 -14.58 1.45
N LEU A 21 -0.54 -13.42 0.86
CA LEU A 21 -1.65 -12.52 1.22
C LEU A 21 -3.02 -13.04 0.77
N ALA A 22 -3.09 -13.86 -0.27
CA ALA A 22 -4.34 -14.46 -0.72
C ALA A 22 -5.00 -15.38 0.33
N ALA A 23 -4.26 -15.81 1.35
CA ALA A 23 -4.80 -16.63 2.44
C ALA A 23 -5.30 -15.81 3.65
N GLU A 24 -5.10 -14.50 3.64
CA GLU A 24 -5.44 -13.62 4.76
C GLU A 24 -6.94 -13.26 4.76
N SER A 25 -7.57 -13.28 5.94
CA SER A 25 -9.03 -13.05 6.07
C SER A 25 -9.49 -11.62 5.81
N TRP A 26 -8.56 -10.68 5.68
CA TRP A 26 -8.81 -9.26 5.39
C TRP A 26 -8.64 -8.93 3.90
N ILE A 27 -8.34 -9.94 3.08
CA ILE A 27 -8.21 -9.86 1.63
C ILE A 27 -9.42 -10.52 0.96
N GLU A 28 -10.13 -9.77 0.12
CA GLU A 28 -11.21 -10.28 -0.73
C GLU A 28 -10.65 -10.91 -2.02
N GLY A 29 -9.60 -10.31 -2.58
CA GLY A 29 -9.02 -10.76 -3.84
C GLY A 29 -7.65 -10.19 -4.12
N VAL A 30 -6.90 -10.85 -5.01
CA VAL A 30 -5.56 -10.46 -5.41
C VAL A 30 -5.44 -10.46 -6.93
N ASP A 31 -5.21 -9.28 -7.50
CA ASP A 31 -4.90 -9.09 -8.90
C ASP A 31 -3.38 -8.99 -9.08
N VAL A 32 -2.80 -9.96 -9.77
CA VAL A 32 -1.36 -10.03 -10.01
C VAL A 32 -1.03 -9.45 -11.38
N PHE A 33 -0.36 -8.29 -11.40
CA PHE A 33 0.01 -7.55 -12.62
C PHE A 33 -1.19 -7.24 -13.54
N PRO A 34 -2.27 -6.62 -13.03
CA PRO A 34 -3.40 -6.25 -13.87
C PRO A 34 -2.94 -5.30 -14.99
N SER A 35 -3.61 -5.32 -16.13
CA SER A 35 -3.21 -4.51 -17.30
C SER A 35 -3.17 -3.01 -17.03
N THR A 36 -3.93 -2.52 -16.05
CA THR A 36 -3.95 -1.13 -15.58
C THR A 36 -2.76 -0.77 -14.69
N ARG A 37 -2.16 -1.76 -14.00
CA ARG A 37 -1.02 -1.62 -13.08
C ARG A 37 -0.03 -2.78 -13.29
N PRO A 38 0.67 -2.82 -14.44
CA PRO A 38 1.40 -4.01 -14.88
C PRO A 38 2.61 -4.37 -13.99
N ASP A 39 3.06 -3.44 -13.14
CA ASP A 39 4.22 -3.61 -12.27
C ASP A 39 3.86 -3.80 -10.79
N SER A 40 2.56 -3.92 -10.49
CA SER A 40 2.03 -4.02 -9.15
C SER A 40 1.28 -5.33 -8.92
N ILE A 41 1.11 -5.71 -7.66
CA ILE A 41 -0.04 -6.51 -7.24
C ILE A 41 -1.06 -5.57 -6.61
N VAL A 42 -2.35 -5.85 -6.80
CA VAL A 42 -3.45 -5.10 -6.19
C VAL A 42 -4.27 -6.05 -5.34
N LEU A 43 -4.48 -5.68 -4.09
CA LEU A 43 -5.15 -6.48 -3.07
C LEU A 43 -6.46 -5.78 -2.73
N SER A 44 -7.58 -6.34 -3.15
CA SER A 44 -8.91 -5.85 -2.75
C SER A 44 -9.15 -6.26 -1.29
N LEU A 45 -9.57 -5.32 -0.46
CA LEU A 45 -9.80 -5.54 0.96
C LEU A 45 -11.23 -5.97 1.22
N GLU A 46 -11.40 -6.83 2.21
CA GLU A 46 -12.69 -7.39 2.58
C GLU A 46 -13.70 -6.29 2.96
N GLN A 47 -14.73 -6.14 2.14
CA GLN A 47 -15.64 -4.98 2.18
C GLN A 47 -16.43 -4.89 3.51
N SER A 48 -16.61 -6.00 4.22
CA SER A 48 -17.28 -6.00 5.53
C SER A 48 -16.53 -5.23 6.62
N TYR A 49 -15.24 -4.92 6.44
CA TYR A 49 -14.49 -4.04 7.35
C TYR A 49 -14.76 -2.55 7.14
N TYR A 50 -15.60 -2.17 6.18
CA TYR A 50 -15.82 -0.76 5.81
C TYR A 50 -17.31 -0.36 5.82
N PRO A 51 -17.65 0.87 6.25
CA PRO A 51 -18.99 1.40 6.14
C PRO A 51 -19.35 1.65 4.67
N ARG A 52 -20.01 0.67 4.03
CA ARG A 52 -20.34 0.67 2.58
C ARG A 52 -21.06 1.90 2.08
N ARG A 53 -21.80 2.59 2.96
CA ARG A 53 -22.48 3.85 2.64
C ARG A 53 -21.49 4.98 2.31
N HIS A 54 -20.30 4.95 2.90
CA HIS A 54 -19.28 5.99 2.79
C HIS A 54 -18.10 5.53 1.94
N ILE A 55 -17.72 4.25 2.03
CA ILE A 55 -16.58 3.67 1.33
C ILE A 55 -17.08 2.56 0.40
N SER A 56 -16.92 2.78 -0.90
CA SER A 56 -17.36 1.86 -1.95
C SER A 56 -16.40 0.70 -2.16
N ALA A 57 -15.09 0.92 -1.96
CA ALA A 57 -14.04 -0.08 -2.08
C ALA A 57 -12.81 0.38 -1.29
N ALA A 58 -12.00 -0.58 -0.84
CA ALA A 58 -10.66 -0.32 -0.32
C ALA A 58 -9.68 -1.34 -0.90
N TYR A 59 -8.46 -0.91 -1.17
CA TYR A 59 -7.44 -1.76 -1.78
C TYR A 59 -6.02 -1.34 -1.36
N ILE A 60 -5.09 -2.27 -1.48
CA ILE A 60 -3.65 -1.97 -1.43
C ILE A 60 -3.06 -2.18 -2.81
N GLU A 61 -2.22 -1.25 -3.24
CA GLU A 61 -1.33 -1.44 -4.38
C GLU A 61 0.11 -1.61 -3.88
N ILE A 62 0.79 -2.68 -4.30
CA ILE A 62 2.18 -2.97 -3.91
C ILE A 62 3.05 -3.06 -5.17
N GLN A 63 4.05 -2.18 -5.23
CA GLN A 63 5.16 -2.22 -6.18
C GLN A 63 6.44 -2.59 -5.46
N SER A 64 7.26 -3.44 -6.06
CA SER A 64 8.58 -3.79 -5.53
C SER A 64 9.57 -3.98 -6.67
N TYR A 65 10.82 -3.61 -6.43
CA TYR A 65 11.88 -3.58 -7.43
C TYR A 65 13.10 -4.40 -7.00
N THR A 66 13.85 -4.89 -7.99
CA THR A 66 15.03 -5.76 -7.76
C THR A 66 16.18 -5.10 -6.99
N ASN A 67 16.19 -3.76 -6.92
CA ASN A 67 17.13 -2.99 -6.12
C ASN A 67 16.71 -2.85 -4.63
N GLY A 68 15.58 -3.46 -4.24
CA GLY A 68 15.04 -3.41 -2.89
C GLY A 68 14.08 -2.24 -2.61
N ASP A 69 13.84 -1.38 -3.61
CA ASP A 69 12.86 -0.31 -3.49
C ASP A 69 11.43 -0.84 -3.55
N PHE A 70 10.50 -0.11 -2.94
CA PHE A 70 9.07 -0.41 -3.02
C PHE A 70 8.22 0.85 -2.88
N HIS A 71 6.98 0.75 -3.35
CA HIS A 71 5.89 1.68 -3.04
C HIS A 71 4.68 0.86 -2.65
N ILE A 72 4.06 1.22 -1.54
CA ILE A 72 2.84 0.56 -1.07
C ILE A 72 1.82 1.63 -0.77
N SER A 73 0.70 1.61 -1.47
CA SER A 73 -0.41 2.54 -1.26
C SER A 73 -1.59 1.80 -0.67
N TYR A 74 -2.18 2.34 0.39
CA TYR A 74 -3.52 1.96 0.85
C TYR A 74 -4.50 3.01 0.35
N VAL A 75 -5.62 2.58 -0.25
CA VAL A 75 -6.60 3.47 -0.87
C VAL A 75 -8.01 3.07 -0.47
N GLU A 76 -8.81 4.06 -0.09
CA GLU A 76 -10.26 3.97 0.06
C GLU A 76 -10.93 4.81 -1.03
N ASN A 77 -11.94 4.24 -1.68
CA ASN A 77 -12.79 4.96 -2.63
C ASN A 77 -14.09 5.41 -1.95
N HIS A 78 -14.16 6.70 -1.64
CA HIS A 78 -15.31 7.39 -1.04
C HIS A 78 -16.29 7.85 -2.13
N HIS A 79 -16.87 6.88 -2.86
CA HIS A 79 -17.83 7.10 -3.96
C HIS A 79 -17.33 8.09 -5.02
N GLY A 80 -16.09 7.91 -5.48
CA GLY A 80 -15.45 8.70 -6.52
C GLY A 80 -14.36 9.66 -6.02
N LYS A 81 -14.20 9.81 -4.71
CA LYS A 81 -13.06 10.51 -4.10
C LYS A 81 -12.12 9.49 -3.46
N GLU A 82 -10.83 9.55 -3.77
CA GLU A 82 -9.84 8.71 -3.10
C GLU A 82 -9.39 9.34 -1.78
N TRP A 83 -9.22 8.49 -0.77
CA TRP A 83 -8.51 8.77 0.46
C TRP A 83 -7.40 7.74 0.56
N LEU A 84 -6.14 8.17 0.71
CA LEU A 84 -5.01 7.27 0.60
C LEU A 84 -3.81 7.69 1.45
N CYS A 85 -2.99 6.69 1.78
CA CYS A 85 -1.66 6.88 2.36
C CYS A 85 -0.65 5.98 1.64
N ARG A 86 0.65 6.27 1.80
CA ARG A 86 1.70 5.54 1.07
C ARG A 86 2.95 5.31 1.91
N TRP A 87 3.53 4.12 1.84
CA TRP A 87 4.85 3.77 2.37
C TRP A 87 5.84 3.57 1.24
N ASP A 88 6.96 4.29 1.31
CA ASP A 88 7.95 4.34 0.25
C ASP A 88 9.32 3.93 0.75
N ARG A 89 10.01 3.11 -0.06
CA ARG A 89 11.43 2.85 0.04
C ARG A 89 12.10 3.22 -1.27
N HIS A 90 12.77 4.36 -1.33
CA HIS A 90 13.61 4.77 -2.46
C HIS A 90 14.52 5.93 -2.08
N GLU A 91 15.58 6.16 -2.86
CA GLU A 91 16.41 7.36 -2.71
C GLU A 91 15.55 8.63 -2.87
N SER A 92 15.67 9.55 -1.92
CA SER A 92 14.94 10.82 -1.87
C SER A 92 15.87 11.96 -1.48
N THR A 93 15.63 13.14 -2.04
CA THR A 93 16.37 14.37 -1.68
C THR A 93 15.80 15.05 -0.45
N GLU A 94 14.53 14.79 -0.12
CA GLU A 94 13.79 15.48 0.96
C GLU A 94 13.57 14.57 2.17
N TYR A 95 13.56 13.25 1.96
CA TYR A 95 13.26 12.26 2.99
C TYR A 95 14.34 11.18 3.08
N THR A 96 14.36 10.46 4.20
CA THR A 96 15.13 9.22 4.32
C THR A 96 14.65 8.20 3.30
N ARG A 97 15.50 7.21 3.00
CA ARG A 97 15.16 6.16 2.03
C ARG A 97 13.81 5.53 2.31
N ASP A 98 13.52 5.30 3.58
CA ASP A 98 12.21 4.89 4.08
C ASP A 98 11.41 6.12 4.53
N HIS A 99 10.22 6.33 3.98
CA HIS A 99 9.33 7.42 4.39
C HIS A 99 7.85 7.05 4.18
N PHE A 100 6.98 7.76 4.89
CA PHE A 100 5.53 7.57 4.89
C PHE A 100 4.84 8.87 4.47
N HIS A 101 3.86 8.78 3.58
CA HIS A 101 2.97 9.88 3.24
C HIS A 101 1.60 9.62 3.86
N PRO A 102 1.18 10.44 4.84
CA PRO A 102 -0.05 10.23 5.58
C PRO A 102 -1.30 10.52 4.73
N PRO A 103 -2.47 10.01 5.15
CA PRO A 103 -3.74 10.42 4.57
C PRO A 103 -4.06 11.90 4.84
N PRO A 104 -5.00 12.51 4.10
CA PRO A 104 -5.95 11.88 3.16
C PRO A 104 -5.45 11.72 1.72
N ASP A 105 -4.40 12.44 1.32
CA ASP A 105 -4.04 12.55 -0.10
C ASP A 105 -2.62 12.03 -0.40
N ALA A 106 -1.91 11.51 0.61
CA ALA A 106 -0.49 11.12 0.52
C ALA A 106 0.38 12.20 -0.12
N ARG A 107 0.17 13.47 0.27
CA ARG A 107 0.85 14.61 -0.34
C ARG A 107 2.35 14.54 -0.08
N HIS A 108 3.13 15.00 -1.05
CA HIS A 108 4.58 14.94 -0.96
C HIS A 108 5.11 15.77 0.21
N GLU A 109 4.55 16.96 0.43
CA GLU A 109 4.94 17.89 1.49
C GLU A 109 4.63 17.41 2.91
N ASP A 110 3.77 16.39 3.06
CA ASP A 110 3.38 15.82 4.34
C ASP A 110 4.21 14.58 4.69
N GLY A 111 5.26 14.28 3.94
CA GLY A 111 6.09 13.08 4.14
C GLY A 111 6.77 13.05 5.51
N GLU A 112 6.89 11.85 6.06
CA GLU A 112 7.51 11.59 7.36
C GLU A 112 8.61 10.54 7.20
N ASN A 113 9.81 10.84 7.71
CA ASN A 113 10.91 9.88 7.76
C ASN A 113 10.53 8.67 8.64
N ARG A 114 10.86 7.47 8.17
CA ARG A 114 10.61 6.20 8.86
C ARG A 114 11.83 5.29 8.74
N GLU A 115 11.78 4.17 9.45
CA GLU A 115 12.71 3.06 9.27
C GLU A 115 11.89 1.77 9.17
N TYR A 116 11.94 1.10 8.03
CA TYR A 116 11.19 -0.12 7.79
C TYR A 116 12.09 -1.37 7.87
N PRO A 117 11.53 -2.54 8.22
CA PRO A 117 12.25 -3.80 8.09
C PRO A 117 12.83 -4.01 6.68
N ALA A 118 13.94 -4.74 6.58
CA ALA A 118 14.63 -4.97 5.31
C ALA A 118 13.79 -5.80 4.32
N ALA A 119 13.16 -6.89 4.80
CA ALA A 119 12.36 -7.77 3.96
C ALA A 119 10.94 -7.23 3.74
N LEU A 120 10.50 -7.19 2.48
CA LEU A 120 9.18 -6.68 2.08
C LEU A 120 8.04 -7.34 2.86
N TRP A 121 8.07 -8.67 3.02
CA TRP A 121 7.08 -9.39 3.83
C TRP A 121 7.01 -8.89 5.29
N THR A 122 8.16 -8.55 5.87
CA THR A 122 8.20 -8.01 7.24
C THR A 122 7.67 -6.59 7.31
N VAL A 123 7.86 -5.79 6.25
CA VAL A 123 7.20 -4.47 6.14
C VAL A 123 5.68 -4.65 6.10
N VAL A 124 5.17 -5.53 5.23
CA VAL A 124 3.73 -5.77 5.11
C VAL A 124 3.14 -6.26 6.43
N SER A 125 3.74 -7.28 7.06
CA SER A 125 3.20 -7.88 8.29
C SER A 125 3.37 -7.04 9.55
N ARG A 126 4.43 -6.22 9.67
CA ARG A 126 4.73 -5.47 10.91
C ARG A 126 4.44 -3.97 10.84
N VAL A 127 4.29 -3.41 9.63
CA VAL A 127 4.03 -1.98 9.45
C VAL A 127 2.64 -1.79 8.86
N ILE A 128 2.36 -2.42 7.73
CA ILE A 128 1.14 -2.12 6.96
C ILE A 128 -0.08 -2.80 7.55
N ALA A 129 -0.02 -4.12 7.81
CA ALA A 129 -1.16 -4.83 8.37
C ALA A 129 -1.63 -4.25 9.71
N PRO A 130 -0.76 -3.95 10.70
CA PRO A 130 -1.19 -3.27 11.93
C PRO A 130 -1.86 -1.92 11.68
N TRP A 131 -1.27 -1.08 10.83
CA TRP A 131 -1.86 0.22 10.48
C TRP A 131 -3.25 0.06 9.84
N MET A 132 -3.41 -0.93 8.98
CA MET A 132 -4.70 -1.22 8.36
C MET A 132 -5.75 -1.70 9.36
N TYR A 133 -5.38 -2.58 10.30
CA TYR A 133 -6.31 -3.00 11.35
C TYR A 133 -6.76 -1.81 12.21
N GLU A 134 -5.85 -0.89 12.54
CA GLU A 134 -6.18 0.35 13.22
C GLU A 134 -7.16 1.21 12.38
N ARG A 135 -6.90 1.37 11.07
CA ARG A 135 -7.80 2.10 10.17
C ARG A 135 -9.17 1.44 10.03
N MET A 136 -9.22 0.12 9.89
CA MET A 136 -10.47 -0.65 9.81
C MET A 136 -11.31 -0.52 11.08
N GLY A 137 -10.68 -0.33 12.25
CA GLY A 137 -11.41 0.01 13.48
C GLY A 137 -11.90 1.46 13.46
N ALA A 138 -11.00 2.40 13.23
CA ALA A 138 -11.29 3.84 13.34
C ALA A 138 -12.28 4.36 12.28
N VAL A 139 -12.36 3.72 11.11
CA VAL A 139 -13.22 4.18 10.02
C VAL A 139 -14.71 4.07 10.33
N TRP A 140 -15.11 3.11 11.17
CA TRP A 140 -16.51 3.03 11.65
C TRP A 140 -16.81 4.16 12.62
N ASP A 141 -15.91 4.43 13.58
CA ASP A 141 -16.07 5.53 14.52
C ASP A 141 -16.16 6.90 13.83
N GLU A 142 -15.51 7.07 12.67
CA GLU A 142 -15.56 8.29 11.86
C GLU A 142 -16.94 8.52 11.19
N PHE A 143 -17.63 7.44 10.80
CA PHE A 143 -18.86 7.53 10.00
C PHE A 143 -20.14 7.09 10.74
N ASP A 144 -20.03 6.48 11.91
CA ASP A 144 -21.16 6.08 12.76
C ASP A 144 -21.61 7.20 13.74
N THR A 145 -20.96 8.37 13.72
CA THR A 145 -21.38 9.58 14.45
C THR A 145 -22.55 10.35 13.84
#